data_AF-A0A957N9M1-F1
#
_entry.id   AF-A0A957N9M1-F1
#
_cell.length_a   1.000
_cell.length_b   1.000
_cell.length_c   1.000
_cell.angle_alpha   90.00
_cell.angle_beta   90.00
_cell.angle_gamma   90.00
#
_symmetry.space_group_name_H-M   'P 1'
#
loop_
_entity.id
_entity.type
_entity.pdbx_description
1 polymer ?
#
loop_
_entity_poly.entity_id
_entity_poly.type
_entity_poly.pdbx_seq_one_letter_code
_entity_poly.pdbx_strand_id
1 'polypeptide(L)'
;MANPHAVHAEGSREWTDNGGNRAWLQYYGNGTTTAGIKRDNQIKAYVNEGETLYLGSSAMGIGAGDILWWAPDGATGQCSAQGAGAGLITGRAQELLGPAPLYPGGYTPCTLTAGSGQTGVWFFVFLSPTPGGGTPAAIAADANWTQSATVSAVAAWDVTVVDAQGAEKQGRAYVSYFPLTLGRLGSTFNTDFYILTEDGFQYRVNLDGLEPTTFIIFSNNKGFKLAATGEPSYQSVPLIGGEQNNSLPPEFSLNGPDDPDAGTDVTHKLFLHPPATDLPLDAMRPDGLTIWMLRPVTPPIAIDGLDFTPGANGIGGTFTFASSQDGRYQIIIDTSRDGVFAFDSDVVLSGDTVA
;
A
#
# COMPACT_ATOMS: atom_id res chain seq x y z
N MET A 1 -10.83 5.26 -29.88
CA MET A 1 -11.62 6.36 -29.29
C MET A 1 -11.51 6.19 -27.80
N ALA A 2 -10.81 7.10 -27.11
CA ALA A 2 -10.67 7.04 -25.67
C ALA A 2 -12.05 7.29 -25.06
N ASN A 3 -12.59 6.30 -24.35
CA ASN A 3 -13.74 6.49 -23.50
C ASN A 3 -13.30 7.50 -22.43
N PRO A 4 -14.02 8.61 -22.17
CA PRO A 4 -13.71 9.46 -21.04
C PRO A 4 -13.85 8.58 -19.79
N HIS A 5 -12.73 8.15 -19.21
CA HIS A 5 -12.71 7.38 -17.97
C HIS A 5 -13.34 8.29 -16.91
N ALA A 6 -14.55 7.95 -16.52
CA ALA A 6 -15.27 8.60 -15.45
C ALA A 6 -14.53 8.24 -14.14
N VAL A 7 -13.65 9.13 -13.70
CA VAL A 7 -12.76 8.95 -12.54
C VAL A 7 -13.58 9.19 -11.27
N HIS A 8 -14.06 8.14 -10.60
CA HIS A 8 -15.16 8.21 -9.60
C HIS A 8 -15.11 7.15 -8.46
N ALA A 9 -14.38 7.35 -7.37
CA ALA A 9 -14.21 6.51 -6.15
C ALA A 9 -12.81 5.90 -6.02
N GLU A 10 -12.39 5.53 -4.80
CA GLU A 10 -11.14 4.81 -4.52
C GLU A 10 -11.44 3.40 -3.97
N GLY A 11 -11.34 2.38 -4.82
CA GLY A 11 -11.84 1.03 -4.52
C GLY A 11 -11.33 -0.11 -5.41
N SER A 12 -12.08 -1.20 -5.45
CA SER A 12 -11.75 -2.38 -6.27
C SER A 12 -11.94 -2.15 -7.77
N ARG A 13 -12.65 -1.10 -8.17
CA ARG A 13 -12.95 -0.82 -9.57
C ARG A 13 -11.69 -0.39 -10.34
N GLU A 14 -10.77 0.34 -9.70
CA GLU A 14 -9.48 0.78 -10.28
C GLU A 14 -8.61 -0.42 -10.70
N TRP A 15 -8.77 -1.57 -10.06
CA TRP A 15 -8.01 -2.79 -10.36
C TRP A 15 -8.50 -3.52 -11.61
N THR A 16 -9.66 -3.15 -12.13
CA THR A 16 -10.30 -3.88 -13.21
C THR A 16 -10.18 -3.21 -14.57
N ASP A 17 -9.59 -2.01 -14.60
CA ASP A 17 -9.52 -1.17 -15.78
C ASP A 17 -8.45 -1.62 -16.79
N ASN A 18 -7.44 -2.37 -16.33
CA ASN A 18 -6.30 -2.79 -17.15
C ASN A 18 -6.37 -4.29 -17.57
N GLY A 19 -7.52 -4.95 -17.38
CA GLY A 19 -7.74 -6.35 -17.78
C GLY A 19 -7.11 -7.38 -16.85
N GLY A 20 -6.86 -8.60 -17.36
CA GLY A 20 -6.38 -9.73 -16.55
C GLY A 20 -7.48 -10.38 -15.71
N ASN A 21 -7.16 -10.73 -14.46
CA ASN A 21 -8.06 -11.38 -13.52
C ASN A 21 -8.44 -10.46 -12.35
N ARG A 22 -9.64 -10.69 -11.80
CA ARG A 22 -10.11 -9.95 -10.62
C ARG A 22 -9.22 -10.26 -9.42
N ALA A 23 -8.67 -9.20 -8.82
CA ALA A 23 -8.07 -9.26 -7.50
C ALA A 23 -9.15 -9.17 -6.41
N TRP A 24 -9.19 -10.19 -5.55
CA TRP A 24 -10.08 -10.24 -4.41
C TRP A 24 -9.32 -9.80 -3.16
N LEU A 25 -9.88 -8.84 -2.41
CA LEU A 25 -9.27 -8.31 -1.19
C LEU A 25 -9.42 -9.32 -0.04
N GLN A 26 -8.33 -9.77 0.56
CA GLN A 26 -8.37 -10.81 1.57
C GLN A 26 -8.64 -10.28 2.98
N TYR A 27 -9.37 -11.10 3.74
CA TYR A 27 -9.43 -11.02 5.19
C TYR A 27 -9.49 -12.45 5.74
N TYR A 28 -8.39 -12.94 6.29
CA TYR A 28 -8.35 -14.31 6.83
C TYR A 28 -8.81 -14.35 8.29
N GLY A 29 -8.55 -13.30 9.07
CA GLY A 29 -9.08 -13.08 10.42
C GLY A 29 -8.68 -14.13 11.47
N ASN A 30 -7.79 -15.06 11.13
CA ASN A 30 -7.33 -16.14 12.00
C ASN A 30 -5.81 -16.10 12.28
N GLY A 31 -5.15 -15.00 11.91
CA GLY A 31 -3.71 -14.82 12.07
C GLY A 31 -2.83 -15.51 11.02
N THR A 32 -3.41 -16.00 9.91
CA THR A 32 -2.60 -16.53 8.79
C THR A 32 -1.73 -15.43 8.20
N THR A 33 -0.44 -15.73 8.02
CA THR A 33 0.55 -14.79 7.49
C THR A 33 1.22 -15.30 6.22
N THR A 34 1.91 -14.41 5.52
CA THR A 34 2.87 -14.73 4.45
C THR A 34 4.10 -13.86 4.68
N ALA A 35 5.26 -14.47 4.85
CA ALA A 35 6.49 -13.80 5.28
C ALA A 35 6.33 -13.00 6.59
N GLY A 36 5.48 -13.46 7.50
CA GLY A 36 5.18 -12.76 8.76
C GLY A 36 4.08 -11.70 8.67
N ILE A 37 3.71 -11.27 7.46
CA ILE A 37 2.67 -10.26 7.23
C ILE A 37 1.29 -10.91 7.25
N LYS A 38 0.35 -10.35 8.01
CA LYS A 38 -1.04 -10.85 8.06
C LYS A 38 -1.74 -10.75 6.70
N ARG A 39 -2.63 -11.70 6.43
CA ARG A 39 -3.53 -11.69 5.25
C ARG A 39 -4.86 -10.99 5.57
N ASP A 40 -4.77 -9.89 6.29
CA ASP A 40 -5.92 -9.13 6.80
C ASP A 40 -5.84 -7.70 6.27
N ASN A 41 -6.76 -7.31 5.39
CA ASN A 41 -6.74 -5.95 4.83
C ASN A 41 -6.94 -4.88 5.90
N GLN A 42 -6.32 -3.72 5.69
CA GLN A 42 -6.63 -2.49 6.41
C GLN A 42 -6.47 -1.31 5.46
N ILE A 43 -7.58 -0.66 5.15
CA ILE A 43 -7.63 0.52 4.29
C ILE A 43 -7.68 1.76 5.19
N LYS A 44 -7.02 2.83 4.76
CA LYS A 44 -6.86 4.06 5.52
C LYS A 44 -7.34 5.22 4.66
N ALA A 45 -7.97 6.23 5.24
CA ALA A 45 -8.27 7.47 4.51
C ALA A 45 -8.08 8.70 5.38
N TYR A 46 -7.48 9.75 4.82
CA TYR A 46 -7.45 11.05 5.47
C TYR A 46 -8.74 11.82 5.22
N VAL A 47 -9.33 12.36 6.30
CA VAL A 47 -10.62 13.04 6.28
C VAL A 47 -10.55 14.28 7.17
N ASN A 48 -11.06 15.40 6.67
CA ASN A 48 -11.23 16.64 7.44
C ASN A 48 -12.58 16.67 8.16
N GLU A 49 -12.68 17.46 9.24
CA GLU A 49 -13.95 17.74 9.89
C GLU A 49 -14.98 18.29 8.89
N GLY A 50 -16.20 17.75 8.95
CA GLY A 50 -17.30 18.07 8.03
C GLY A 50 -17.29 17.28 6.72
N GLU A 51 -16.20 16.60 6.36
CA GLU A 51 -16.19 15.68 5.22
C GLU A 51 -16.93 14.37 5.53
N THR A 52 -17.35 13.69 4.47
CA THR A 52 -18.13 12.45 4.55
C THR A 52 -17.39 11.30 3.86
N LEU A 53 -17.36 10.15 4.51
CA LEU A 53 -16.93 8.87 3.97
C LEU A 53 -18.15 8.08 3.49
N TYR A 54 -18.07 7.57 2.26
CA TYR A 54 -18.95 6.55 1.74
C TYR A 54 -18.18 5.23 1.59
N LEU A 55 -18.60 4.23 2.36
CA LEU A 55 -17.97 2.92 2.39
C LEU A 55 -18.87 1.87 1.73
N GLY A 56 -18.27 0.98 0.94
CA GLY A 56 -18.97 -0.10 0.24
C GLY A 56 -18.20 -1.41 0.27
N SER A 57 -18.89 -2.53 0.44
CA SER A 57 -18.33 -3.89 0.40
C SER A 57 -19.31 -4.85 -0.23
N SER A 58 -18.80 -5.76 -1.06
CA SER A 58 -19.58 -6.88 -1.59
C SER A 58 -19.95 -7.92 -0.54
N ALA A 59 -19.28 -7.93 0.60
CA ALA A 59 -19.47 -8.90 1.68
C ALA A 59 -20.54 -8.49 2.70
N MET A 60 -21.05 -7.25 2.66
CA MET A 60 -21.99 -6.74 3.66
C MET A 60 -23.18 -7.67 3.88
N GLY A 61 -23.35 -8.14 5.11
CA GLY A 61 -24.50 -8.97 5.51
C GLY A 61 -24.46 -10.42 4.99
N ILE A 62 -23.33 -10.87 4.45
CA ILE A 62 -23.12 -12.27 4.03
C ILE A 62 -22.17 -12.92 5.03
N GLY A 63 -22.66 -13.90 5.80
CA GLY A 63 -21.85 -14.56 6.83
C GLY A 63 -21.34 -13.56 7.88
N ALA A 64 -20.03 -13.48 8.07
CA ALA A 64 -19.37 -12.49 8.93
C ALA A 64 -19.01 -11.17 8.22
N GLY A 65 -19.41 -10.99 6.96
CA GLY A 65 -19.04 -9.82 6.17
C GLY A 65 -19.65 -8.52 6.68
N ASP A 66 -18.79 -7.55 6.93
CA ASP A 66 -19.08 -6.20 7.44
C ASP A 66 -17.89 -5.29 7.09
N ILE A 67 -18.00 -4.00 7.42
CA ILE A 67 -16.89 -3.04 7.40
C ILE A 67 -16.73 -2.49 8.80
N LEU A 68 -15.58 -2.75 9.42
CA LEU A 68 -15.20 -2.18 10.71
C LEU A 68 -14.46 -0.86 10.48
N TRP A 69 -14.71 0.13 11.32
CA TRP A 69 -14.06 1.43 11.21
C TRP A 69 -13.56 1.96 12.56
N TRP A 70 -12.50 2.76 12.49
CA TRP A 70 -11.92 3.49 13.61
C TRP A 70 -11.64 4.93 13.18
N ALA A 71 -12.16 5.89 13.95
CA ALA A 71 -11.97 7.32 13.76
C ALA A 71 -10.73 7.83 14.51
N PRO A 72 -10.15 8.98 14.12
CA PRO A 72 -8.96 9.55 14.76
C PRO A 72 -9.12 9.86 16.27
N ASP A 73 -10.33 10.10 16.75
CA ASP A 73 -10.64 10.31 18.17
C ASP A 73 -10.74 9.02 18.98
N GLY A 74 -10.50 7.86 18.34
CA GLY A 74 -10.62 6.53 18.94
C GLY A 74 -12.04 5.96 18.90
N ALA A 75 -13.03 6.67 18.35
CA ALA A 75 -14.37 6.12 18.14
C ALA A 75 -14.32 4.95 17.15
N THR A 76 -15.15 3.94 17.37
CA THR A 76 -15.18 2.74 16.54
C THR A 76 -16.60 2.33 16.23
N GLY A 77 -16.76 1.55 15.17
CA GLY A 77 -18.04 0.94 14.84
C GLY A 77 -17.98 0.01 13.65
N GLN A 78 -19.16 -0.35 13.17
CA GLN A 78 -19.34 -1.24 12.04
C GLN A 78 -20.53 -0.79 11.20
N CYS A 79 -20.48 -1.06 9.90
CA CYS A 79 -21.47 -0.55 8.96
C CYS A 79 -22.84 -1.23 9.08
N SER A 80 -22.90 -2.48 9.52
CA SER A 80 -24.17 -3.16 9.80
C SER A 80 -25.05 -2.44 10.83
N ALA A 81 -24.47 -1.61 11.70
CA ALA A 81 -25.22 -0.78 12.65
C ALA A 81 -26.11 0.28 11.98
N GLN A 82 -25.86 0.62 10.71
CA GLN A 82 -26.69 1.57 9.93
C GLN A 82 -27.90 0.90 9.26
N GLY A 83 -28.09 -0.40 9.46
CA GLY A 83 -29.22 -1.16 8.94
C GLY A 83 -28.87 -2.10 7.79
N ALA A 84 -29.82 -2.97 7.45
CA ALA A 84 -29.63 -3.98 6.41
C ALA A 84 -29.38 -3.33 5.03
N GLY A 85 -28.34 -3.78 4.34
CA GLY A 85 -27.97 -3.31 3.01
C GLY A 85 -27.15 -2.00 2.98
N ALA A 86 -26.91 -1.34 4.11
CA ALA A 86 -26.00 -0.20 4.17
C ALA A 86 -24.58 -0.65 3.80
N GLY A 87 -24.00 -0.02 2.78
CA GLY A 87 -22.68 -0.34 2.24
C GLY A 87 -22.63 -1.59 1.36
N LEU A 88 -23.76 -2.24 1.02
CA LEU A 88 -23.72 -3.44 0.19
C LEU A 88 -23.53 -3.10 -1.30
N ILE A 89 -22.42 -3.57 -1.87
CA ILE A 89 -22.20 -3.59 -3.32
C ILE A 89 -22.71 -4.93 -3.86
N THR A 90 -23.81 -4.93 -4.61
CA THR A 90 -24.48 -6.16 -5.05
C THR A 90 -23.86 -6.81 -6.30
N GLY A 91 -23.05 -6.06 -7.05
CA GLY A 91 -22.40 -6.56 -8.25
C GLY A 91 -21.65 -5.49 -9.03
N ARG A 92 -21.12 -5.91 -10.17
CA ARG A 92 -20.25 -5.12 -11.06
C ARG A 92 -20.83 -3.77 -11.47
N ALA A 93 -22.14 -3.69 -11.72
CA ALA A 93 -22.78 -2.44 -12.11
C ALA A 93 -22.71 -1.36 -11.02
N GLN A 94 -22.91 -1.74 -9.76
CA GLN A 94 -22.77 -0.81 -8.63
C GLN A 94 -21.32 -0.50 -8.30
N GLU A 95 -20.42 -1.49 -8.43
CA GLU A 95 -18.97 -1.29 -8.28
C GLU A 95 -18.45 -0.23 -9.27
N LEU A 96 -18.88 -0.27 -10.52
CA LEU A 96 -18.45 0.69 -11.55
C LEU A 96 -19.02 2.10 -11.32
N LEU A 97 -20.22 2.19 -10.77
CA LEU A 97 -20.89 3.47 -10.53
C LEU A 97 -20.41 4.16 -9.25
N GLY A 98 -20.09 3.40 -8.19
CA GLY A 98 -19.74 3.97 -6.88
C GLY A 98 -20.97 4.29 -6.01
N PRO A 99 -20.84 5.19 -5.03
CA PRO A 99 -21.88 5.47 -4.04
C PRO A 99 -23.06 6.28 -4.64
N ALA A 100 -24.28 5.82 -4.37
CA ALA A 100 -25.52 6.39 -4.89
C ALA A 100 -25.73 7.91 -4.63
N PRO A 101 -25.30 8.49 -3.48
CA PRO A 101 -25.38 9.93 -3.26
C PRO A 101 -24.59 10.77 -4.27
N LEU A 102 -23.51 10.23 -4.85
CA LEU A 102 -22.74 10.89 -5.90
C LEU A 102 -23.23 10.48 -7.30
N TYR A 103 -23.59 9.20 -7.45
CA TYR A 103 -23.87 8.58 -8.75
C TYR A 103 -25.20 7.81 -8.72
N PRO A 104 -26.29 8.38 -9.26
CA PRO A 104 -27.58 7.72 -9.28
C PRO A 104 -27.52 6.31 -9.90
N GLY A 105 -28.06 5.32 -9.18
CA GLY A 105 -27.98 3.89 -9.56
C GLY A 105 -26.80 3.13 -8.95
N GLY A 106 -25.91 3.82 -8.23
CA GLY A 106 -24.85 3.23 -7.41
C GLY A 106 -25.34 2.42 -6.21
N TYR A 107 -24.42 2.01 -5.34
CA TYR A 107 -24.77 1.32 -4.09
C TYR A 107 -25.17 2.31 -3.00
N THR A 108 -26.04 1.90 -2.07
CA THR A 108 -26.34 2.70 -0.87
C THR A 108 -25.15 2.58 0.10
N PRO A 109 -24.38 3.65 0.36
CA PRO A 109 -23.16 3.52 1.14
C PRO A 109 -23.45 3.42 2.65
N CYS A 110 -22.51 2.83 3.37
CA CYS A 110 -22.33 3.10 4.78
C CYS A 110 -21.71 4.50 4.91
N THR A 111 -22.40 5.41 5.58
CA THR A 111 -22.08 6.83 5.57
C THR A 111 -21.52 7.27 6.92
N LEU A 112 -20.33 7.84 6.95
CA LEU A 112 -19.72 8.39 8.17
C LEU A 112 -19.37 9.86 7.91
N THR A 113 -19.81 10.77 8.77
CA THR A 113 -19.43 12.19 8.69
C THR A 113 -18.43 12.49 9.80
N ALA A 114 -17.27 13.05 9.44
CA ALA A 114 -16.24 13.39 10.39
C ALA A 114 -16.68 14.58 11.27
N GLY A 115 -16.86 14.32 12.56
CA GLY A 115 -17.19 15.35 13.55
C GLY A 115 -15.97 16.10 14.09
N SER A 116 -16.23 16.99 15.04
CA SER A 116 -15.18 17.70 15.80
C SER A 116 -14.23 16.69 16.46
N GLY A 117 -12.92 16.88 16.23
CA GLY A 117 -11.87 16.00 16.75
C GLY A 117 -11.58 14.76 15.89
N GLN A 118 -12.32 14.56 14.78
CA GLN A 118 -12.15 13.42 13.88
C GLN A 118 -11.42 13.76 12.57
N THR A 119 -10.76 14.92 12.51
CA THR A 119 -9.81 15.23 11.43
C THR A 119 -8.58 14.34 11.59
N GLY A 120 -8.24 13.58 10.55
CA GLY A 120 -7.09 12.67 10.59
C GLY A 120 -7.29 11.44 9.71
N VAL A 121 -6.51 10.40 10.00
CA VAL A 121 -6.58 9.13 9.28
C VAL A 121 -7.58 8.20 9.97
N TRP A 122 -8.60 7.82 9.22
CA TRP A 122 -9.55 6.77 9.57
C TRP A 122 -9.05 5.41 9.10
N PHE A 123 -9.31 4.36 9.86
CA PHE A 123 -8.99 2.98 9.49
C PHE A 123 -10.25 2.20 9.18
N PHE A 124 -10.18 1.32 8.18
CA PHE A 124 -11.26 0.44 7.74
C PHE A 124 -10.75 -0.98 7.54
N VAL A 125 -11.53 -1.96 7.97
CA VAL A 125 -11.28 -3.38 7.70
C VAL A 125 -12.52 -3.96 7.04
N PHE A 126 -12.34 -4.55 5.86
CA PHE A 126 -13.39 -5.19 5.07
C PHE A 126 -13.41 -6.67 5.42
N LEU A 127 -14.38 -7.10 6.23
CA LEU A 127 -14.49 -8.49 6.66
C LEU A 127 -14.99 -9.36 5.50
N SER A 128 -14.32 -10.49 5.29
CA SER A 128 -14.79 -11.52 4.36
C SER A 128 -16.02 -12.25 4.90
N PRO A 129 -16.85 -12.87 4.05
CA PRO A 129 -17.99 -13.65 4.51
C PRO A 129 -17.66 -14.81 5.43
N THR A 130 -16.53 -15.50 5.20
CA THR A 130 -16.02 -16.55 6.10
C THR A 130 -14.52 -16.33 6.33
N PRO A 131 -14.11 -15.71 7.45
CA PRO A 131 -12.71 -15.63 7.84
C PRO A 131 -12.10 -17.04 7.93
N GLY A 132 -10.94 -17.24 7.33
CA GLY A 132 -10.32 -18.57 7.18
C GLY A 132 -11.02 -19.50 6.19
N GLY A 133 -12.02 -18.99 5.46
CA GLY A 133 -12.73 -19.70 4.40
C GLY A 133 -11.89 -19.93 3.16
N GLY A 134 -12.52 -20.51 2.15
CA GLY A 134 -11.85 -20.92 0.92
C GLY A 134 -11.38 -19.76 0.04
N THR A 135 -10.72 -20.12 -1.05
CA THR A 135 -10.28 -19.19 -2.09
C THR A 135 -11.42 -18.95 -3.09
N PRO A 136 -11.68 -17.69 -3.52
CA PRO A 136 -12.67 -17.40 -4.54
C PRO A 136 -12.28 -17.96 -5.92
N ALA A 137 -13.26 -18.13 -6.79
CA ALA A 137 -13.01 -18.55 -8.17
C ALA A 137 -12.25 -17.46 -8.94
N ALA A 138 -11.29 -17.87 -9.77
CA ALA A 138 -10.65 -16.98 -10.72
C ALA A 138 -11.64 -16.58 -11.81
N ILE A 139 -11.81 -15.27 -12.01
CA ILE A 139 -12.64 -14.69 -13.08
C ILE A 139 -11.87 -13.57 -13.76
N ALA A 140 -12.28 -13.19 -14.97
CA ALA A 140 -11.73 -12.03 -15.66
C ALA A 140 -12.00 -10.75 -14.86
N ALA A 141 -11.11 -9.77 -14.96
CA ALA A 141 -11.18 -8.54 -14.18
C ALA A 141 -12.51 -7.77 -14.42
N ASP A 142 -12.97 -7.73 -15.66
CA ASP A 142 -14.18 -7.04 -16.11
C ASP A 142 -15.46 -7.89 -16.00
N ALA A 143 -15.34 -9.17 -15.64
CA ALA A 143 -16.49 -10.07 -15.54
C ALA A 143 -17.45 -9.66 -14.41
N ASN A 144 -18.72 -10.00 -14.60
CA ASN A 144 -19.69 -9.99 -13.52
C ASN A 144 -19.26 -10.95 -12.42
N TRP A 145 -19.50 -10.56 -11.17
CA TRP A 145 -19.14 -11.32 -9.99
C TRP A 145 -20.32 -11.42 -9.03
N THR A 146 -20.26 -12.43 -8.17
CA THR A 146 -21.10 -12.58 -6.99
C THR A 146 -20.21 -12.85 -5.80
N GLN A 147 -20.57 -12.30 -4.64
CA GLN A 147 -19.84 -12.58 -3.42
C GLN A 147 -20.18 -13.99 -2.92
N SER A 148 -19.19 -14.89 -2.90
CA SER A 148 -19.36 -16.19 -2.27
C SER A 148 -19.44 -16.07 -0.75
N ALA A 149 -20.34 -16.84 -0.13
CA ALA A 149 -20.49 -16.86 1.33
C ALA A 149 -19.40 -17.67 2.05
N THR A 150 -18.61 -18.48 1.33
CA THR A 150 -17.70 -19.47 1.92
C THR A 150 -16.21 -19.10 1.80
N VAL A 151 -15.90 -17.88 1.36
CA VAL A 151 -14.54 -17.44 1.05
C VAL A 151 -14.03 -16.40 2.03
N SER A 152 -12.70 -16.33 2.16
CA SER A 152 -11.95 -15.38 2.99
C SER A 152 -11.54 -14.11 2.22
N ALA A 153 -12.34 -13.70 1.24
CA ALA A 153 -12.05 -12.56 0.39
C ALA A 153 -13.31 -11.78 -0.03
N VAL A 154 -13.11 -10.51 -0.37
CA VAL A 154 -14.13 -9.54 -0.78
C VAL A 154 -13.96 -9.25 -2.27
N ALA A 155 -15.06 -9.36 -3.02
CA ALA A 155 -15.10 -9.17 -4.47
C ALA A 155 -14.94 -7.70 -4.89
N ALA A 156 -15.60 -6.81 -4.15
CA ALA A 156 -15.58 -5.38 -4.37
C ALA A 156 -15.61 -4.59 -3.07
N TRP A 157 -14.87 -3.49 -3.03
CA TRP A 157 -14.77 -2.60 -1.89
C TRP A 157 -14.62 -1.16 -2.37
N ASP A 158 -15.01 -0.19 -1.56
CA ASP A 158 -14.97 1.24 -1.89
C ASP A 158 -14.76 2.07 -0.60
N VAL A 159 -13.82 3.01 -0.66
CA VAL A 159 -13.63 4.08 0.33
C VAL A 159 -13.62 5.42 -0.41
N THR A 160 -14.74 6.12 -0.41
CA THR A 160 -14.88 7.42 -1.07
C THR A 160 -14.95 8.55 -0.05
N VAL A 161 -14.07 9.55 -0.16
CA VAL A 161 -14.11 10.79 0.63
C VAL A 161 -14.82 11.88 -0.16
N VAL A 162 -15.72 12.62 0.49
CA VAL A 162 -16.53 13.69 -0.11
C VAL A 162 -16.45 14.94 0.76
N ASP A 163 -16.18 16.08 0.14
CA ASP A 163 -16.17 17.35 0.86
C ASP A 163 -17.56 17.82 1.27
N ALA A 164 -17.61 18.85 2.11
CA ALA A 164 -18.85 19.47 2.56
C ALA A 164 -19.70 20.08 1.42
N GLN A 165 -19.15 20.22 0.21
CA GLN A 165 -19.86 20.69 -0.98
C GLN A 165 -20.40 19.54 -1.84
N GLY A 166 -20.15 18.27 -1.46
CA GLY A 166 -20.57 17.10 -2.20
C GLY A 166 -19.63 16.69 -3.33
N ALA A 167 -18.40 17.21 -3.36
CA ALA A 167 -17.38 16.84 -4.34
C ALA A 167 -16.44 15.76 -3.79
N GLU A 168 -16.19 14.75 -4.62
CA GLU A 168 -15.28 13.65 -4.33
C GLU A 168 -13.82 14.13 -4.18
N LYS A 169 -13.08 13.54 -3.23
CA LYS A 169 -11.67 13.79 -2.96
C LYS A 169 -10.85 12.51 -3.13
N GLN A 170 -10.31 12.32 -4.33
CA GLN A 170 -9.38 11.24 -4.65
C GLN A 170 -8.00 11.49 -4.05
N GLY A 171 -7.19 10.42 -3.96
CA GLY A 171 -5.86 10.46 -3.37
C GLY A 171 -5.88 10.61 -1.85
N ARG A 172 -7.00 10.32 -1.19
CA ARG A 172 -7.17 10.41 0.26
C ARG A 172 -7.07 9.04 0.92
N ALA A 173 -7.48 7.99 0.22
CA ALA A 173 -7.44 6.61 0.64
C ALA A 173 -6.12 5.93 0.22
N TYR A 174 -5.54 5.18 1.14
CA TYR A 174 -4.29 4.46 0.95
C TYR A 174 -4.26 3.18 1.79
N VAL A 175 -3.28 2.34 1.50
CA VAL A 175 -2.95 1.17 2.33
C VAL A 175 -1.46 1.14 2.63
N SER A 176 -1.10 0.43 3.70
CA SER A 176 0.29 0.01 3.91
C SER A 176 0.62 -1.24 3.08
N TYR A 177 -0.38 -2.08 2.82
CA TYR A 177 -0.27 -3.26 1.97
C TYR A 177 -1.63 -3.73 1.46
N PHE A 178 -1.62 -4.48 0.36
CA PHE A 178 -2.78 -5.19 -0.17
C PHE A 178 -2.58 -6.70 -0.08
N PRO A 179 -3.34 -7.41 0.77
CA PRO A 179 -3.40 -8.87 0.73
C PRO A 179 -4.46 -9.30 -0.29
N LEU A 180 -4.04 -9.95 -1.38
CA LEU A 180 -4.86 -10.23 -2.55
C LEU A 180 -4.82 -11.70 -2.97
N THR A 181 -5.87 -12.13 -3.67
CA THR A 181 -5.84 -13.37 -4.44
C THR A 181 -6.54 -13.22 -5.79
N LEU A 182 -6.00 -13.89 -6.81
CA LEU A 182 -6.64 -14.03 -8.12
C LEU A 182 -7.43 -15.33 -8.26
N GLY A 183 -7.46 -16.16 -7.21
CA GLY A 183 -8.20 -17.42 -7.15
C GLY A 183 -7.47 -18.65 -7.70
N ARG A 184 -6.54 -18.49 -8.66
CA ARG A 184 -5.86 -19.61 -9.32
C ARG A 184 -4.49 -19.24 -9.89
N LEU A 185 -3.56 -20.20 -9.92
CA LEU A 185 -2.31 -20.17 -10.69
C LEU A 185 -2.54 -19.91 -12.19
N GLY A 186 -1.65 -19.11 -12.80
CA GLY A 186 -1.73 -18.69 -14.20
C GLY A 186 -2.76 -17.57 -14.46
N SER A 187 -3.23 -16.92 -13.39
CA SER A 187 -4.03 -15.69 -13.50
C SER A 187 -3.09 -14.49 -13.56
N THR A 188 -3.45 -13.47 -14.33
CA THR A 188 -2.65 -12.24 -14.49
C THR A 188 -3.26 -11.08 -13.70
N PHE A 189 -2.42 -10.24 -13.11
CA PHE A 189 -2.83 -9.05 -12.40
C PHE A 189 -2.30 -7.81 -13.11
N ASN A 190 -3.23 -7.00 -13.63
CA ASN A 190 -2.94 -5.76 -14.33
C ASN A 190 -3.58 -4.62 -13.54
N THR A 191 -2.78 -3.85 -12.80
CA THR A 191 -3.25 -2.63 -12.16
C THR A 191 -2.15 -1.58 -12.17
N ASP A 192 -2.57 -0.32 -12.19
CA ASP A 192 -1.74 0.80 -11.78
C ASP A 192 -1.98 1.10 -10.30
N PHE A 193 -0.94 1.54 -9.59
CA PHE A 193 -1.06 2.17 -8.28
C PHE A 193 0.07 3.16 -8.06
N TYR A 194 -0.02 3.96 -7.01
CA TYR A 194 0.93 5.02 -6.69
C TYR A 194 1.58 4.75 -5.33
N ILE A 195 2.89 4.86 -5.26
CA ILE A 195 3.64 4.80 -4.01
C ILE A 195 4.00 6.22 -3.62
N LEU A 196 3.66 6.62 -2.40
CA LEU A 196 4.19 7.80 -1.73
C LEU A 196 5.24 7.35 -0.72
N THR A 197 6.47 7.79 -0.91
CA THR A 197 7.57 7.55 0.04
C THR A 197 7.54 8.57 1.17
N GLU A 198 8.19 8.25 2.29
CA GLU A 198 8.20 9.11 3.48
C GLU A 198 8.89 10.46 3.23
N ASP A 199 9.88 10.48 2.36
CA ASP A 199 10.62 11.66 1.88
C ASP A 199 9.91 12.39 0.72
N GLY A 200 8.66 12.02 0.41
CA GLY A 200 7.76 12.79 -0.46
C GLY A 200 7.80 12.44 -1.94
N PHE A 201 8.64 11.50 -2.38
CA PHE A 201 8.63 11.04 -3.77
C PHE A 201 7.37 10.23 -4.08
N GLN A 202 6.87 10.40 -5.31
CA GLN A 202 5.71 9.69 -5.82
C GLN A 202 6.10 8.87 -7.03
N TYR A 203 5.79 7.57 -7.00
CA TYR A 203 6.05 6.65 -8.09
C TYR A 203 4.72 6.07 -8.57
N ARG A 204 4.50 6.06 -9.89
CA ARG A 204 3.46 5.21 -10.49
C ARG A 204 4.07 3.85 -10.77
N VAL A 205 3.42 2.80 -10.31
CA VAL A 205 3.78 1.41 -10.58
C VAL A 205 2.73 0.79 -11.49
N ASN A 206 3.18 0.16 -12.56
CA ASN A 206 2.37 -0.69 -13.43
C ASN A 206 2.90 -2.11 -13.31
N LEU A 207 2.01 -3.07 -13.00
CA LEU A 207 2.42 -4.46 -12.78
C LEU A 207 2.56 -5.31 -14.04
N ASP A 208 2.18 -4.78 -15.21
CA ASP A 208 2.39 -5.35 -16.55
C ASP A 208 2.25 -6.89 -16.63
N GLY A 209 1.12 -7.42 -16.15
CA GLY A 209 0.79 -8.84 -16.30
C GLY A 209 1.43 -9.78 -15.29
N LEU A 210 1.84 -9.30 -14.10
CA LEU A 210 2.32 -10.16 -13.02
C LEU A 210 1.37 -11.34 -12.78
N GLU A 211 1.89 -12.56 -12.58
CA GLU A 211 1.07 -13.78 -12.43
C GLU A 211 1.05 -14.36 -11.01
N PRO A 212 0.56 -13.63 -9.98
CA PRO A 212 0.45 -14.18 -8.65
C PRO A 212 -0.81 -15.06 -8.50
N THR A 213 -0.89 -15.84 -7.42
CA THR A 213 -2.13 -16.52 -7.02
C THR A 213 -2.72 -15.95 -5.74
N THR A 214 -1.93 -15.97 -4.66
CA THR A 214 -2.19 -15.30 -3.39
C THR A 214 -0.92 -14.55 -3.06
N PHE A 215 -1.02 -13.26 -2.77
CA PHE A 215 0.13 -12.38 -2.70
C PHE A 215 -0.16 -11.15 -1.85
N ILE A 216 0.91 -10.52 -1.39
CA ILE A 216 0.86 -9.26 -0.66
C ILE A 216 1.69 -8.24 -1.44
N ILE A 217 1.10 -7.09 -1.77
CA ILE A 217 1.83 -5.95 -2.33
C ILE A 217 2.03 -4.93 -1.22
N PHE A 218 3.26 -4.48 -1.04
CA PHE A 218 3.62 -3.38 -0.15
C PHE A 218 4.94 -2.76 -0.64
N SER A 219 5.34 -1.65 -0.02
CA SER A 219 6.62 -0.99 -0.30
C SER A 219 7.24 -0.50 1.00
N ASN A 220 8.53 -0.71 1.16
CA ASN A 220 9.33 -0.18 2.26
C ASN A 220 10.70 0.25 1.72
N ASN A 221 11.47 0.96 2.54
CA ASN A 221 12.72 1.58 2.10
C ASN A 221 13.94 0.62 1.99
N LYS A 222 13.80 -0.65 2.41
CA LYS A 222 14.92 -1.60 2.49
C LYS A 222 14.68 -2.98 1.88
N GLY A 223 13.47 -3.28 1.43
CA GLY A 223 13.08 -4.62 1.00
C GLY A 223 13.28 -5.67 2.11
N PHE A 224 13.72 -6.86 1.72
CA PHE A 224 14.24 -7.85 2.67
C PHE A 224 15.59 -7.42 3.22
N LYS A 225 15.84 -7.70 4.49
CA LYS A 225 17.07 -7.39 5.20
C LYS A 225 17.80 -8.67 5.60
N LEU A 226 19.12 -8.61 5.75
CA LEU A 226 19.88 -9.65 6.43
C LEU A 226 19.62 -9.55 7.93
N ALA A 227 19.14 -10.62 8.56
CA ALA A 227 18.77 -10.60 9.97
C ALA A 227 19.94 -10.27 10.92
N ALA A 228 21.16 -10.64 10.52
CA ALA A 228 22.37 -10.41 11.33
C ALA A 228 22.83 -8.95 11.37
N THR A 229 22.52 -8.15 10.34
CA THR A 229 23.05 -6.77 10.20
C THR A 229 21.96 -5.72 10.10
N GLY A 230 20.74 -6.08 9.67
CA GLY A 230 19.68 -5.13 9.36
C GLY A 230 19.86 -4.43 8.00
N GLU A 231 20.89 -4.77 7.23
CA GLU A 231 21.12 -4.20 5.91
C GLU A 231 20.19 -4.82 4.85
N PRO A 232 19.74 -4.04 3.85
CA PRO A 232 19.02 -4.57 2.70
C PRO A 232 19.78 -5.72 2.03
N SER A 233 19.08 -6.81 1.70
CA SER A 233 19.65 -7.92 0.96
C SER A 233 19.76 -7.63 -0.54
N TYR A 234 18.93 -6.72 -1.06
CA TYR A 234 18.74 -6.46 -2.50
C TYR A 234 18.47 -7.73 -3.33
N GLN A 235 17.88 -8.74 -2.69
CA GLN A 235 17.67 -10.07 -3.27
C GLN A 235 16.23 -10.52 -3.09
N SER A 236 15.75 -11.32 -4.03
CA SER A 236 14.54 -12.11 -3.87
C SER A 236 14.78 -13.23 -2.86
N VAL A 237 13.90 -13.34 -1.87
CA VAL A 237 14.02 -14.34 -0.80
C VAL A 237 13.00 -15.46 -1.01
N PRO A 238 13.43 -16.72 -1.23
CA PRO A 238 12.52 -17.84 -1.29
C PRO A 238 11.99 -18.15 0.12
N LEU A 239 10.67 -18.15 0.28
CA LEU A 239 10.03 -18.53 1.55
C LEU A 239 10.19 -20.03 1.80
N ILE A 240 10.27 -20.39 3.09
CA ILE A 240 10.39 -21.77 3.56
C ILE A 240 9.07 -22.28 4.15
N GLY A 241 8.95 -23.61 4.27
CA GLY A 241 7.77 -24.25 4.87
C GLY A 241 6.59 -24.48 3.91
N GLY A 242 6.75 -24.15 2.62
CA GLY A 242 5.74 -24.35 1.57
C GLY A 242 4.51 -23.46 1.71
N GLU A 243 3.53 -23.63 0.82
CA GLU A 243 2.33 -22.77 0.70
C GLU A 243 1.52 -22.61 1.99
N GLN A 244 1.65 -23.55 2.94
CA GLN A 244 0.91 -23.52 4.20
C GLN A 244 1.57 -22.66 5.28
N ASN A 245 2.90 -22.59 5.31
CA ASN A 245 3.63 -21.87 6.37
C ASN A 245 4.31 -20.59 5.86
N ASN A 246 4.65 -20.52 4.56
CA ASN A 246 5.22 -19.37 3.84
C ASN A 246 6.05 -18.44 4.75
N SER A 247 7.02 -19.03 5.45
CA SER A 247 7.78 -18.32 6.48
C SER A 247 9.03 -17.72 5.87
N LEU A 248 9.43 -16.56 6.37
CA LEU A 248 10.70 -15.95 6.01
C LEU A 248 11.85 -16.81 6.57
N PRO A 249 12.89 -17.14 5.79
CA PRO A 249 14.05 -17.83 6.33
C PRO A 249 14.71 -17.02 7.45
N PRO A 250 15.26 -17.67 8.50
CA PRO A 250 15.75 -16.99 9.70
C PRO A 250 16.94 -16.06 9.45
N GLU A 251 17.67 -16.24 8.35
CA GLU A 251 18.76 -15.36 7.91
C GLU A 251 18.26 -14.03 7.33
N PHE A 252 16.96 -13.90 7.05
CA PHE A 252 16.34 -12.69 6.57
C PHE A 252 15.36 -12.11 7.60
N SER A 253 15.21 -10.79 7.56
CA SER A 253 14.17 -10.06 8.26
C SER A 253 13.47 -9.09 7.30
N LEU A 254 12.33 -8.57 7.71
CA LEU A 254 11.54 -7.62 6.94
C LEU A 254 10.96 -6.59 7.91
N ASN A 255 10.92 -5.32 7.50
CA ASN A 255 10.00 -4.37 8.14
C ASN A 255 8.61 -4.62 7.56
N GLY A 256 7.77 -5.34 8.30
CA GLY A 256 6.42 -5.69 7.87
C GLY A 256 5.57 -4.42 7.72
N PRO A 257 4.66 -4.37 6.75
CA PRO A 257 3.77 -3.22 6.59
C PRO A 257 2.69 -3.13 7.70
N ASP A 258 2.60 -4.17 8.54
CA ASP A 258 1.83 -4.23 9.78
C ASP A 258 2.63 -3.85 11.04
N ASP A 259 3.95 -3.71 10.92
CA ASP A 259 4.82 -3.20 11.98
C ASP A 259 4.82 -1.66 12.01
N PRO A 260 4.96 -1.04 13.20
CA PRO A 260 5.21 0.39 13.28
C PRO A 260 6.58 0.74 12.68
N ASP A 261 6.66 1.87 11.98
CA ASP A 261 7.93 2.44 11.52
C ASP A 261 8.88 2.62 12.72
N ALA A 262 10.14 2.20 12.58
CA ALA A 262 11.11 2.18 13.68
C ALA A 262 12.52 2.55 13.20
N GLY A 263 13.09 3.62 13.76
CA GLY A 263 14.42 4.09 13.38
C GLY A 263 14.49 4.43 11.89
N THR A 264 15.30 3.69 11.13
CA THR A 264 15.45 3.85 9.68
C THR A 264 14.62 2.84 8.88
N ASP A 265 13.73 2.07 9.51
CA ASP A 265 12.82 1.14 8.84
C ASP A 265 11.46 1.81 8.65
N VAL A 266 11.06 2.01 7.39
CA VAL A 266 9.85 2.77 7.04
C VAL A 266 9.04 2.05 5.98
N THR A 267 7.73 1.93 6.21
CA THR A 267 6.74 1.42 5.25
C THR A 267 6.09 2.56 4.49
N HIS A 268 6.16 2.52 3.16
CA HIS A 268 5.58 3.51 2.27
C HIS A 268 4.07 3.30 2.06
N LYS A 269 3.40 4.33 1.53
CA LYS A 269 1.94 4.33 1.35
C LYS A 269 1.59 4.00 -0.09
N LEU A 270 0.63 3.12 -0.28
CA LEU A 270 0.11 2.73 -1.60
C LEU A 270 -1.27 3.34 -1.80
N PHE A 271 -1.45 4.09 -2.88
CA PHE A 271 -2.69 4.74 -3.28
C PHE A 271 -3.16 4.20 -4.63
N LEU A 272 -4.47 4.24 -4.90
CA LEU A 272 -5.03 3.88 -6.20
C LEU A 272 -5.05 5.07 -7.19
N HIS A 273 -5.06 6.28 -6.66
CA HIS A 273 -4.87 7.53 -7.40
C HIS A 273 -3.61 8.26 -6.93
N PRO A 274 -3.11 9.26 -7.66
CA PRO A 274 -2.06 10.13 -7.14
C PRO A 274 -2.46 10.71 -5.77
N PRO A 275 -1.57 10.70 -4.77
CA PRO A 275 -1.85 11.29 -3.46
C PRO A 275 -2.38 12.72 -3.57
N ALA A 276 -3.43 13.04 -2.81
CA ALA A 276 -4.06 14.35 -2.89
C ALA A 276 -3.10 15.45 -2.44
N THR A 277 -3.07 16.57 -3.17
CA THR A 277 -2.13 17.68 -2.91
C THR A 277 -2.44 18.43 -1.62
N ASP A 278 -3.63 18.22 -1.06
CA ASP A 278 -4.12 18.80 0.18
C ASP A 278 -4.01 17.83 1.38
N LEU A 279 -3.22 16.76 1.25
CA LEU A 279 -2.79 15.96 2.41
C LEU A 279 -1.86 16.81 3.30
N PRO A 280 -1.99 16.74 4.63
CA PRO A 280 -1.10 17.45 5.54
C PRO A 280 0.29 16.81 5.56
N LEU A 281 1.23 17.38 6.33
CA LEU A 281 2.53 16.74 6.60
C LEU A 281 2.38 15.48 7.45
N ASP A 282 1.55 15.57 8.48
CA ASP A 282 1.25 14.50 9.43
C ASP A 282 -0.23 14.55 9.81
N ALA A 283 -0.78 13.42 10.24
CA ALA A 283 -2.18 13.30 10.65
C ALA A 283 -2.32 12.38 11.87
N MET A 284 -3.34 12.63 12.70
CA MET A 284 -3.67 11.79 13.84
C MET A 284 -4.30 10.48 13.37
N ARG A 285 -3.97 9.37 14.04
CA ARG A 285 -4.52 8.04 13.84
C ARG A 285 -5.43 7.65 15.02
N PRO A 286 -6.25 6.59 14.87
CA PRO A 286 -7.16 6.15 15.93
C PRO A 286 -6.49 5.67 17.22
N ASP A 287 -5.20 5.32 17.16
CA ASP A 287 -4.38 4.94 18.32
C ASP A 287 -3.81 6.16 19.08
N GLY A 288 -4.18 7.38 18.67
CA GLY A 288 -3.69 8.63 19.25
C GLY A 288 -2.27 9.01 18.81
N LEU A 289 -1.64 8.21 17.94
CA LEU A 289 -0.33 8.52 17.36
C LEU A 289 -0.47 9.36 16.09
N THR A 290 0.63 9.97 15.69
CA THR A 290 0.73 10.67 14.41
C THR A 290 1.35 9.76 13.34
N ILE A 291 0.97 9.99 12.09
CA ILE A 291 1.58 9.36 10.92
C ILE A 291 1.89 10.41 9.88
N TRP A 292 3.05 10.28 9.26
CA TRP A 292 3.45 11.10 8.13
C TRP A 292 2.49 10.90 6.96
N MET A 293 2.22 11.95 6.20
CA MET A 293 1.30 11.96 5.06
C MET A 293 2.04 12.48 3.82
N LEU A 294 1.83 13.72 3.37
CA LEU A 294 2.51 14.26 2.20
C LEU A 294 3.60 15.24 2.62
N ARG A 295 4.85 14.79 2.60
CA ARG A 295 6.01 15.65 2.85
C ARG A 295 6.52 16.29 1.54
N PRO A 296 7.10 17.51 1.60
CA PRO A 296 7.81 18.06 0.47
C PRO A 296 8.92 17.10 0.05
N VAL A 297 9.12 16.94 -1.26
CA VAL A 297 10.22 16.12 -1.78
C VAL A 297 11.52 16.67 -1.21
N THR A 298 12.23 15.84 -0.45
CA THR A 298 13.57 16.19 -0.03
C THR A 298 14.45 16.24 -1.28
N PRO A 299 15.15 17.35 -1.57
CA PRO A 299 15.96 17.46 -2.77
C PRO A 299 16.93 16.27 -2.87
N PRO A 300 17.32 15.81 -4.07
CA PRO A 300 18.37 14.81 -4.17
C PRO A 300 19.60 15.26 -3.39
N ILE A 301 20.26 14.29 -2.72
CA ILE A 301 21.48 14.54 -1.97
C ILE A 301 22.48 15.24 -2.89
N ALA A 302 22.82 16.49 -2.56
CA ALA A 302 23.85 17.22 -3.26
C ALA A 302 25.20 16.79 -2.68
N ILE A 303 26.04 16.21 -3.52
CA ILE A 303 27.45 15.96 -3.19
C ILE A 303 28.24 17.16 -3.68
N ASP A 304 28.96 17.80 -2.78
CA ASP A 304 29.87 18.90 -3.10
C ASP A 304 31.31 18.52 -2.76
N GLY A 305 32.23 18.90 -3.64
CA GLY A 305 33.67 18.70 -3.53
C GLY A 305 34.09 17.24 -3.24
N LEU A 306 34.27 16.41 -4.27
CA LEU A 306 34.95 15.12 -4.10
C LEU A 306 36.47 15.33 -4.16
N ASP A 307 37.12 15.36 -3.00
CA ASP A 307 38.56 15.51 -2.88
C ASP A 307 39.22 14.21 -2.41
N PHE A 308 40.38 13.91 -2.99
CA PHE A 308 41.25 12.83 -2.54
C PHE A 308 42.52 13.41 -1.91
N THR A 309 42.75 13.10 -0.64
CA THR A 309 44.00 13.43 0.06
C THR A 309 44.87 12.17 0.14
N PRO A 310 46.00 12.09 -0.58
CA PRO A 310 46.91 10.95 -0.50
C PRO A 310 47.47 10.76 0.92
N GLY A 311 47.65 9.51 1.34
CA GLY A 311 48.35 9.20 2.58
C GLY A 311 49.82 9.63 2.54
N ALA A 312 50.41 9.93 3.70
CA ALA A 312 51.78 10.47 3.82
C ALA A 312 52.87 9.64 3.12
N ASN A 313 52.64 8.33 2.94
CA ASN A 313 53.59 7.41 2.29
C ASN A 313 53.27 7.16 0.80
N GLY A 314 52.32 7.90 0.21
CA GLY A 314 51.86 7.69 -1.16
C GLY A 314 51.06 6.39 -1.38
N ILE A 315 50.70 5.70 -0.30
CA ILE A 315 49.88 4.49 -0.30
C ILE A 315 48.53 4.83 0.32
N GLY A 316 47.46 4.62 -0.45
CA GLY A 316 46.10 4.94 -0.04
C GLY A 316 45.87 6.45 0.15
N GLY A 317 44.78 6.78 0.82
CA GLY A 317 44.39 8.14 1.13
C GLY A 317 42.96 8.21 1.63
N THR A 318 42.47 9.42 1.79
CA THR A 318 41.12 9.71 2.26
C THR A 318 40.34 10.44 1.17
N PHE A 319 39.17 9.92 0.83
CA PHE A 319 38.18 10.67 0.09
C PHE A 319 37.36 11.51 1.07
N THR A 320 37.17 12.78 0.76
CA THR A 320 36.31 13.68 1.52
C THR A 320 35.34 14.33 0.56
N PHE A 321 34.09 14.43 0.99
CA PHE A 321 33.03 15.12 0.29
C PHE A 321 32.02 15.64 1.30
N ALA A 322 31.29 16.69 0.94
CA ALA A 322 30.17 17.17 1.71
C ALA A 322 28.87 16.59 1.14
N SER A 323 27.98 16.17 2.03
CA SER A 323 26.63 15.75 1.70
C SER A 323 25.64 16.76 2.28
N SER A 324 24.58 17.09 1.53
CA SER A 324 23.54 17.99 2.04
C SER A 324 22.56 17.31 3.02
N GLN A 325 22.60 15.97 3.13
CA GLN A 325 21.68 15.15 3.92
C GLN A 325 22.33 13.86 4.42
N ASP A 326 21.75 13.26 5.46
CA ASP A 326 22.04 11.88 5.87
C ASP A 326 21.62 10.90 4.77
N GLY A 327 22.40 9.84 4.56
CA GLY A 327 22.10 8.88 3.51
C GLY A 327 23.26 7.94 3.22
N ARG A 328 23.07 7.00 2.29
CA ARG A 328 24.14 6.08 1.88
C ARG A 328 24.86 6.58 0.65
N TYR A 329 26.18 6.41 0.63
CA TYR A 329 27.02 6.75 -0.50
C TYR A 329 27.75 5.54 -1.05
N GLN A 330 28.08 5.61 -2.34
CA GLN A 330 29.03 4.72 -3.01
C GLN A 330 30.03 5.57 -3.81
N ILE A 331 31.32 5.29 -3.63
CA ILE A 331 32.41 5.81 -4.45
C ILE A 331 32.97 4.62 -5.24
N ILE A 332 32.89 4.68 -6.56
CA ILE A 332 33.46 3.68 -7.46
C ILE A 332 34.74 4.26 -8.05
N ILE A 333 35.85 3.55 -7.89
CA ILE A 333 37.15 3.94 -8.40
C ILE A 333 37.46 3.03 -9.58
N ASP A 334 37.46 3.57 -10.80
CA ASP A 334 37.85 2.85 -12.02
C ASP A 334 39.32 2.39 -11.92
N THR A 335 39.52 1.18 -11.39
CA THR A 335 40.82 0.56 -11.23
C THR A 335 41.19 -0.29 -12.44
N SER A 336 40.18 -0.72 -13.21
CA SER A 336 40.35 -1.48 -14.45
C SER A 336 40.86 -0.60 -15.61
N ARG A 337 40.62 0.71 -15.54
CA ARG A 337 40.97 1.77 -16.50
C ARG A 337 40.33 1.57 -17.88
N ASP A 338 39.16 0.98 -17.92
CA ASP A 338 38.39 0.82 -19.15
C ASP A 338 37.38 1.96 -19.38
N GLY A 339 37.27 2.90 -18.42
CA GLY A 339 36.31 4.00 -18.46
C GLY A 339 34.89 3.60 -18.08
N VAL A 340 34.69 2.38 -17.60
CA VAL A 340 33.43 1.83 -17.10
C VAL A 340 33.56 1.66 -15.59
N PHE A 341 32.71 2.32 -14.83
CA PHE A 341 32.69 2.20 -13.38
C PHE A 341 31.77 1.04 -12.97
N ALA A 342 32.31 -0.17 -12.87
CA ALA A 342 31.54 -1.40 -12.66
C ALA A 342 31.92 -2.16 -11.38
N PHE A 343 30.91 -2.71 -10.70
CA PHE A 343 31.06 -3.36 -9.39
C PHE A 343 31.97 -4.60 -9.39
N ASP A 344 32.10 -5.28 -10.54
CA ASP A 344 32.82 -6.54 -10.69
C ASP A 344 34.27 -6.36 -11.13
N SER A 345 34.62 -5.22 -11.72
CA SER A 345 35.97 -4.88 -12.19
C SER A 345 36.66 -3.79 -11.35
N ASP A 346 35.92 -3.05 -10.53
CA ASP A 346 36.41 -1.87 -9.82
C ASP A 346 36.30 -1.93 -8.30
N VAL A 347 37.01 -1.00 -7.65
CA VAL A 347 36.94 -0.83 -6.19
C VAL A 347 35.72 0.01 -5.84
N VAL A 348 34.87 -0.54 -4.98
CA VAL A 348 33.69 0.14 -4.44
C VAL A 348 33.88 0.42 -2.97
N LEU A 349 33.80 1.69 -2.59
CA LEU A 349 33.71 2.14 -1.21
C LEU A 349 32.27 2.53 -0.94
N SER A 350 31.71 2.08 0.17
CA SER A 350 30.35 2.44 0.58
C SER A 350 30.32 2.81 2.05
N GLY A 351 29.40 3.69 2.42
CA GLY A 351 29.18 4.06 3.81
C GLY A 351 27.97 4.95 3.98
N ASP A 352 27.83 5.49 5.18
CA ASP A 352 26.79 6.44 5.53
C ASP A 352 27.36 7.86 5.58
N THR A 353 26.58 8.81 5.08
CA THR A 353 26.76 10.24 5.27
C THR A 353 25.92 10.67 6.46
N VAL A 354 26.46 11.60 7.23
CA VAL A 354 25.74 12.33 8.28
C VAL A 354 25.96 13.81 7.97
N ALA A 355 24.88 14.57 7.83
CA ALA A 355 24.91 16.00 7.50
C ALA A 355 25.23 16.89 8.71
#